data_AF-A0A2J7QG85-F1
#
_entry.id   AF-A0A2J7QG85-F1
#
_cell.length_a   1.000
_cell.length_b   1.000
_cell.length_c   1.000
_cell.angle_alpha   90.00
_cell.angle_beta   90.00
_cell.angle_gamma   90.00
#
_symmetry.space_group_name_H-M   'P 1'
#
loop_
_entity.id
_entity.type
_entity.pdbx_description
1 polymer ?
#
loop_
_entity_poly.entity_id
_entity_poly.type
_entity_poly.pdbx_seq_one_letter_code
_entity_poly.pdbx_strand_id
1 'polypeptide(L)'
;MTSDVFLTALRVTDSQEELNATRDMVSREIAQLRSRDSGREDDASVKQQLSSLLYVRKVIENRLHRLKEGADSDSVDLPSHIDWNRLLTPGTKLFSLPLDVVLKNNIALSYFIDYMSSIGAQAYLFFYLNVEGWRVSAEQQISDMELQKLKSGGDGRQSKGQIPNPTLENMKEAAYSIYEQYLSEKASPRLKLDEMVVKKLVFRIRSEIPNETWFDEVQATVYEKLQNEERFLPGFRGSVSYVRLLAELDLLKDPSSRSD
;
A
#
# COMPACT_ATOMS: atom_id res chain seq x y z
N MET A 1 -24.30 -12.05 7.11
CA MET A 1 -23.87 -10.71 6.68
C MET A 1 -22.35 -10.75 6.49
N THR A 2 -21.89 -10.84 5.26
CA THR A 2 -20.49 -10.56 4.93
C THR A 2 -20.25 -9.07 5.16
N SER A 3 -19.28 -8.72 5.99
CA SER A 3 -18.96 -7.32 6.28
C SER A 3 -18.44 -6.65 5.00
N ASP A 4 -19.01 -5.50 4.61
CA ASP A 4 -18.52 -4.69 3.48
C ASP A 4 -17.03 -4.34 3.64
N VAL A 5 -16.57 -4.20 4.88
CA VAL A 5 -15.15 -4.00 5.23
C VAL A 5 -14.31 -5.20 4.81
N PHE A 6 -14.80 -6.42 5.06
CA PHE A 6 -14.10 -7.64 4.68
C PHE A 6 -14.03 -7.81 3.16
N LEU A 7 -15.13 -7.54 2.44
CA LEU A 7 -15.13 -7.56 0.98
C LEU A 7 -14.19 -6.52 0.38
N THR A 8 -14.13 -5.34 0.99
CA THR A 8 -13.17 -4.29 0.60
C THR A 8 -11.74 -4.75 0.83
N ALA A 9 -11.43 -5.35 1.98
CA ALA A 9 -10.10 -5.90 2.27
C ALA A 9 -9.69 -6.96 1.23
N LEU A 10 -10.61 -7.85 0.84
CA LEU A 10 -10.35 -8.86 -0.20
C LEU A 10 -10.11 -8.25 -1.59
N ARG A 11 -10.80 -7.16 -1.94
CA ARG A 11 -10.60 -6.45 -3.21
C ARG A 11 -9.27 -5.71 -3.28
N VAL A 12 -8.76 -5.30 -2.13
CA VAL A 12 -7.60 -4.41 -2.01
C VAL A 12 -6.33 -5.16 -1.59
N THR A 13 -6.42 -6.41 -1.13
CA THR A 13 -5.21 -7.20 -0.85
C THR A 13 -4.45 -7.54 -2.13
N ASP A 14 -3.12 -7.54 -2.04
CA ASP A 14 -2.19 -8.01 -3.07
C ASP A 14 -1.54 -9.34 -2.69
N SER A 15 -1.83 -9.86 -1.48
CA SER A 15 -1.26 -11.12 -1.04
C SER A 15 -2.02 -12.29 -1.68
N GLN A 16 -1.41 -12.87 -2.71
CA GLN A 16 -1.92 -14.07 -3.36
C GLN A 16 -2.03 -15.25 -2.37
N GLU A 17 -1.13 -15.31 -1.39
CA GLU A 17 -1.17 -16.32 -0.32
C GLU A 17 -2.41 -16.15 0.57
N GLU A 18 -2.69 -14.94 1.06
CA GLU A 18 -3.87 -14.65 1.86
C GLU A 18 -5.17 -14.91 1.08
N LEU A 19 -5.22 -14.52 -0.19
CA LEU A 19 -6.37 -14.79 -1.07
C LEU A 19 -6.60 -16.28 -1.27
N ASN A 20 -5.53 -17.05 -1.54
CA ASN A 20 -5.64 -18.51 -1.67
C ASN A 20 -6.06 -19.18 -0.36
N ALA A 21 -5.48 -18.78 0.77
CA ALA A 21 -5.84 -19.30 2.08
C ALA A 21 -7.33 -19.03 2.40
N THR A 22 -7.81 -17.81 2.13
CA THR A 22 -9.21 -17.43 2.34
C THR A 22 -10.13 -18.18 1.38
N ARG A 23 -9.75 -18.36 0.11
CA ARG A 23 -10.50 -19.17 -0.86
C ARG A 23 -10.70 -20.60 -0.36
N ASP A 24 -9.64 -21.21 0.18
CA ASP A 24 -9.68 -22.59 0.66
C ASP A 24 -10.57 -22.71 1.91
N MET A 25 -10.55 -21.71 2.81
CA MET A 25 -11.47 -21.64 3.95
C MET A 25 -12.93 -21.55 3.50
N VAL A 26 -13.24 -20.61 2.59
CA VAL A 26 -14.59 -20.43 2.05
C VAL A 26 -15.07 -21.68 1.30
N SER A 27 -14.18 -22.34 0.56
CA SER A 27 -14.51 -23.57 -0.17
C SER A 27 -14.83 -24.74 0.77
N ARG A 28 -14.12 -24.86 1.89
CA ARG A 28 -14.43 -25.85 2.94
C ARG A 28 -15.80 -25.57 3.58
N GLU A 29 -16.10 -24.32 3.89
CA GLU A 29 -17.37 -23.94 4.51
C GLU A 29 -18.57 -24.18 3.56
N ILE A 30 -18.41 -23.85 2.27
CA ILE A 30 -19.39 -24.18 1.22
C ILE A 30 -19.66 -25.70 1.18
N ALA A 31 -18.61 -26.52 1.24
CA ALA A 31 -18.76 -27.97 1.22
C ALA A 31 -19.48 -28.50 2.48
N GLN A 32 -19.21 -27.92 3.65
CA GLN A 32 -19.87 -28.27 4.91
C GLN A 32 -21.35 -27.86 4.93
N LEU A 33 -21.70 -26.71 4.37
CA LEU A 33 -23.11 -26.29 4.28
C LEU A 33 -23.89 -27.19 3.31
N ARG A 34 -23.29 -27.53 2.17
CA ARG A 34 -23.91 -28.45 1.18
C ARG A 34 -24.13 -29.86 1.72
N SER A 35 -23.29 -30.37 2.62
CA SER A 35 -23.50 -31.69 3.23
C SER A 35 -24.62 -31.67 4.29
N ARG A 36 -24.86 -30.52 4.91
CA ARG A 36 -25.90 -30.32 5.95
C ARG A 36 -27.29 -30.04 5.39
N ASP A 37 -27.41 -29.68 4.12
CA ASP A 37 -28.66 -29.34 3.41
C ASP A 37 -29.57 -30.55 3.11
N SER A 38 -29.37 -31.68 3.80
CA SER A 38 -30.05 -32.96 3.54
C SER A 38 -31.39 -33.15 4.25
N GLY A 39 -31.98 -32.08 4.83
CA GLY A 39 -33.42 -32.03 5.12
C GLY A 39 -33.82 -31.56 6.52
N ARG A 40 -34.21 -30.28 6.64
CA ARG A 40 -35.24 -29.70 7.55
C ARG A 40 -35.23 -28.16 7.45
N GLU A 41 -36.24 -27.51 8.07
CA GLU A 41 -36.69 -26.09 8.03
C GLU A 41 -35.67 -24.92 7.93
N ASP A 42 -34.35 -25.15 7.98
CA ASP A 42 -33.30 -24.12 7.85
C ASP A 42 -32.88 -23.81 6.39
N ASP A 43 -33.61 -24.33 5.40
CA ASP A 43 -33.28 -24.27 3.96
C ASP A 43 -33.04 -22.83 3.45
N ALA A 44 -33.86 -21.86 3.88
CA ALA A 44 -33.73 -20.48 3.41
C ALA A 44 -32.48 -19.76 3.95
N SER A 45 -32.14 -19.97 5.24
CA SER A 45 -30.98 -19.33 5.87
C SER A 45 -29.67 -19.94 5.35
N VAL A 46 -29.64 -21.26 5.16
CA VAL A 46 -28.52 -22.00 4.57
C VAL A 46 -28.30 -21.58 3.12
N LYS A 47 -29.36 -21.44 2.30
CA LYS A 47 -29.27 -20.93 0.93
C LYS A 47 -28.73 -19.50 0.87
N GLN A 48 -29.15 -18.63 1.78
CA GLN A 48 -28.65 -17.26 1.86
C GLN A 48 -27.16 -17.22 2.24
N GLN A 49 -26.74 -18.03 3.21
CA GLN A 49 -25.33 -18.14 3.61
C GLN A 49 -24.48 -18.72 2.47
N LEU A 50 -24.97 -19.75 1.79
CA LEU A 50 -24.31 -20.34 0.63
C LEU A 50 -24.15 -19.32 -0.50
N SER A 51 -25.18 -18.53 -0.79
CA SER A 51 -25.13 -17.46 -1.79
C SER A 51 -24.10 -16.40 -1.42
N SER A 52 -24.03 -16.03 -0.13
CA SER A 52 -23.04 -15.07 0.38
C SER A 52 -21.61 -15.59 0.24
N LEU A 53 -21.36 -16.87 0.59
CA LEU A 53 -20.05 -17.49 0.47
C LEU A 53 -19.62 -17.69 -0.99
N LEU A 54 -20.55 -18.04 -1.88
CA LEU A 54 -20.29 -18.10 -3.32
C LEU A 54 -19.91 -16.73 -3.88
N TYR A 55 -20.56 -15.66 -3.42
CA TYR A 55 -20.19 -14.30 -3.78
C TYR A 55 -18.77 -13.94 -3.31
N VAL A 56 -18.43 -14.22 -2.04
CA VAL A 56 -17.07 -14.00 -1.51
C VAL A 56 -16.04 -14.78 -2.32
N ARG A 57 -16.32 -16.05 -2.63
CA ARG A 57 -15.44 -16.87 -3.47
C ARG A 57 -15.23 -16.24 -4.85
N LYS A 58 -16.29 -15.76 -5.50
CA LYS A 58 -16.21 -15.06 -6.79
C LYS A 58 -15.36 -13.80 -6.70
N VAL A 59 -15.50 -13.00 -5.65
CA VAL A 59 -14.66 -11.81 -5.41
C VAL A 59 -13.17 -12.18 -5.30
N ILE A 60 -12.85 -13.24 -4.55
CA ILE A 60 -11.47 -13.75 -4.40
C ILE A 60 -10.91 -14.25 -5.74
N GLU A 61 -11.70 -15.03 -6.49
CA GLU A 61 -11.30 -15.56 -7.80
C GLU A 61 -11.03 -14.43 -8.81
N ASN A 62 -11.91 -13.43 -8.88
CA ASN A 62 -11.71 -12.24 -9.72
C ASN A 62 -10.44 -11.48 -9.32
N ARG A 63 -10.19 -11.31 -8.02
CA ARG A 63 -8.99 -10.62 -7.53
C ARG A 63 -7.72 -11.38 -7.91
N LEU A 64 -7.70 -12.69 -7.69
CA LEU A 64 -6.57 -13.57 -8.05
C LEU A 64 -6.27 -13.56 -9.54
N HIS A 65 -7.31 -13.56 -10.38
CA HIS A 65 -7.15 -13.48 -11.83
C HIS A 65 -6.46 -12.18 -12.23
N ARG A 66 -6.95 -11.04 -11.73
CA ARG A 66 -6.37 -9.73 -12.01
C ARG A 66 -4.94 -9.56 -11.49
N LEU A 67 -4.58 -10.17 -10.35
CA LEU A 67 -3.21 -10.20 -9.86
C LEU A 67 -2.26 -11.04 -10.74
N LYS A 68 -2.78 -12.08 -11.40
CA LYS A 68 -1.97 -12.97 -12.27
C LYS A 68 -1.72 -12.39 -13.66
N GLU A 69 -2.65 -11.59 -14.20
CA GLU A 69 -2.51 -11.05 -15.55
C GLU A 69 -1.46 -9.95 -15.65
N GLY A 70 -1.00 -9.39 -14.54
CA GLY A 70 0.02 -8.32 -14.57
C GLY A 70 -0.48 -7.06 -15.29
N ALA A 71 0.25 -5.97 -15.16
CA ALA A 71 -0.10 -4.67 -15.73
C ALA A 71 0.02 -4.60 -17.28
N ASP A 72 -0.12 -5.72 -18.01
CA ASP A 72 0.06 -5.83 -19.47
C ASP A 72 -1.26 -6.02 -20.23
N SER A 73 -2.40 -5.66 -19.63
CA SER A 73 -3.65 -5.52 -20.40
C SER A 73 -3.84 -4.08 -20.83
N ASP A 74 -3.13 -3.71 -21.90
CA ASP A 74 -3.47 -2.57 -22.77
C ASP A 74 -4.82 -2.80 -23.52
N SER A 75 -5.56 -3.84 -23.12
CA SER A 75 -6.88 -4.20 -23.59
C SER A 75 -7.71 -4.70 -22.42
N VAL A 76 -7.91 -3.87 -21.40
CA VAL A 76 -9.04 -4.13 -20.52
C VAL A 76 -10.28 -4.05 -21.42
N ASP A 77 -10.99 -5.17 -21.54
CA ASP A 77 -12.37 -5.29 -22.01
C ASP A 77 -13.33 -4.54 -21.06
N LEU A 78 -12.88 -3.40 -20.50
CA LEU A 78 -13.70 -2.38 -19.92
C LEU A 78 -14.62 -1.92 -21.05
N PRO A 79 -15.95 -1.91 -20.85
CA PRO A 79 -16.86 -1.45 -21.88
C PRO A 79 -16.41 -0.06 -22.33
N SER A 80 -15.91 0.04 -23.56
CA SER A 80 -15.48 1.28 -24.22
C SER A 80 -16.62 2.31 -24.33
N HIS A 81 -17.82 1.93 -23.90
CA HIS A 81 -19.04 2.71 -23.83
C HIS A 81 -19.30 3.38 -22.46
N ILE A 82 -18.52 3.13 -21.42
CA ILE A 82 -18.67 3.84 -20.14
C ILE A 82 -17.92 5.17 -20.24
N ASP A 83 -18.69 6.24 -20.36
CA ASP A 83 -18.17 7.61 -20.26
C ASP A 83 -17.77 7.89 -18.81
N TRP A 84 -16.52 7.58 -18.47
CA TRP A 84 -15.95 7.71 -17.12
C TRP A 84 -16.07 9.15 -16.57
N ASN A 85 -16.12 10.15 -17.44
CA ASN A 85 -16.33 11.54 -17.05
C ASN A 85 -17.71 11.75 -16.41
N ARG A 86 -18.71 10.92 -16.73
CA ARG A 86 -20.02 10.98 -16.07
C ARG A 86 -19.95 10.58 -14.59
N LEU A 87 -18.97 9.76 -14.19
CA LEU A 87 -18.80 9.39 -12.78
C LEU A 87 -18.07 10.48 -11.97
N LEU A 88 -17.48 11.46 -12.66
CA LEU A 88 -16.89 12.66 -12.05
C LEU A 88 -17.91 13.81 -11.89
N THR A 89 -19.17 13.61 -12.31
CA THR A 89 -20.22 14.62 -12.18
C THR A 89 -20.46 14.96 -10.69
N PRO A 90 -20.58 16.24 -10.32
CA PRO A 90 -20.91 16.65 -8.95
C PRO A 90 -22.15 15.92 -8.43
N GLY A 91 -22.01 15.22 -7.28
CA GLY A 91 -23.09 14.43 -6.66
C GLY A 91 -22.86 12.91 -6.67
N THR A 92 -21.94 12.41 -7.50
CA THR A 92 -21.56 10.99 -7.52
C THR A 92 -20.53 10.72 -6.42
N LYS A 93 -20.90 9.99 -5.36
CA LYS A 93 -19.96 9.61 -4.28
C LYS A 93 -19.19 8.36 -4.66
N LEU A 94 -17.95 8.53 -5.13
CA LEU A 94 -17.01 7.43 -5.37
C LEU A 94 -16.44 6.90 -4.05
N PHE A 95 -15.99 5.64 -4.07
CA PHE A 95 -15.26 5.07 -2.94
C PHE A 95 -13.94 5.82 -2.75
N SER A 96 -13.60 6.17 -1.51
CA SER A 96 -12.40 6.94 -1.18
C SER A 96 -11.37 6.05 -0.50
N LEU A 97 -10.35 5.60 -1.25
CA LEU A 97 -9.24 4.83 -0.73
C LEU A 97 -8.37 5.71 0.20
N PRO A 98 -8.09 5.25 1.43
CA PRO A 98 -7.07 5.84 2.30
C PRO A 98 -5.68 5.85 1.65
N LEU A 99 -4.81 6.81 2.00
CA LEU A 99 -3.47 6.90 1.40
C LEU A 99 -2.60 5.68 1.73
N ASP A 100 -2.67 5.16 2.96
CA ASP A 100 -1.97 3.94 3.36
C ASP A 100 -2.32 2.75 2.47
N VAL A 101 -3.59 2.64 2.08
CA VAL A 101 -4.07 1.64 1.13
C VAL A 101 -3.48 1.88 -0.26
N VAL A 102 -3.51 3.12 -0.74
CA VAL A 102 -2.96 3.48 -2.06
C VAL A 102 -1.45 3.21 -2.13
N LEU A 103 -0.72 3.47 -1.06
CA LEU A 103 0.74 3.29 -1.01
C LEU A 103 1.17 1.82 -0.86
N LYS A 104 0.32 0.97 -0.26
CA LYS A 104 0.63 -0.46 -0.04
C LYS A 104 0.11 -1.37 -1.14
N ASN A 105 -0.98 -0.99 -1.82
CA ASN A 105 -1.51 -1.76 -2.93
C ASN A 105 -0.74 -1.42 -4.22
N ASN A 106 -0.03 -2.39 -4.81
CA ASN A 106 0.81 -2.25 -6.00
C ASN A 106 0.05 -1.66 -7.20
N ILE A 107 -1.21 -2.05 -7.40
CA ILE A 107 -2.04 -1.52 -8.49
C ILE A 107 -2.37 -0.06 -8.20
N ALA A 108 -2.90 0.24 -7.01
CA ALA A 108 -3.24 1.60 -6.61
C ALA A 108 -2.02 2.53 -6.63
N LEU A 109 -0.86 2.02 -6.20
CA LEU A 109 0.39 2.72 -6.21
C LEU A 109 0.84 3.03 -7.64
N SER A 110 0.72 2.08 -8.58
CA SER A 110 1.04 2.32 -10.00
C SER A 110 0.22 3.48 -10.56
N TYR A 111 -1.10 3.43 -10.40
CA TYR A 111 -1.99 4.51 -10.86
C TYR A 111 -1.64 5.85 -10.21
N PHE A 112 -1.28 5.84 -8.92
CA PHE A 112 -0.94 7.07 -8.21
C PHE A 112 0.43 7.62 -8.64
N ILE A 113 1.41 6.76 -8.94
CA ILE A 113 2.70 7.15 -9.51
C ILE A 113 2.49 7.80 -10.89
N ASP A 114 1.65 7.21 -11.75
CA ASP A 114 1.36 7.77 -13.08
C ASP A 114 0.69 9.14 -12.98
N TYR A 115 -0.31 9.26 -12.12
CA TYR A 115 -0.96 10.54 -11.84
C TYR A 115 0.05 11.57 -11.31
N MET A 116 0.85 11.22 -10.30
CA MET A 116 1.82 12.12 -9.71
C MET A 116 2.92 12.53 -10.71
N SER A 117 3.28 11.64 -11.63
CA SER A 117 4.19 11.93 -12.73
C SER A 117 3.59 12.91 -13.74
N SER A 118 2.30 12.76 -14.06
CA SER A 118 1.59 13.68 -14.97
C SER A 118 1.56 15.13 -14.48
N ILE A 119 1.59 15.33 -13.15
CA ILE A 119 1.65 16.66 -12.52
C ILE A 119 3.07 17.06 -12.06
N GLY A 120 4.09 16.28 -12.41
CA GLY A 120 5.49 16.52 -12.08
C GLY A 120 5.84 16.50 -10.59
N ALA A 121 5.15 15.67 -9.80
CA ALA A 121 5.31 15.60 -8.34
C ALA A 121 5.66 14.20 -7.80
N GLN A 122 5.95 13.23 -8.66
CA GLN A 122 6.30 11.86 -8.30
C GLN A 122 7.49 11.72 -7.34
N ALA A 123 8.38 12.73 -7.29
CA ALA A 123 9.49 12.75 -6.34
C ALA A 123 9.03 12.70 -4.86
N TYR A 124 7.85 13.20 -4.53
CA TYR A 124 7.29 13.05 -3.18
C TYR A 124 6.97 11.58 -2.84
N LEU A 125 6.42 10.83 -3.81
CA LEU A 125 6.16 9.39 -3.64
C LEU A 125 7.47 8.61 -3.55
N PHE A 126 8.39 8.85 -4.48
CA PHE A 126 9.66 8.13 -4.48
C PHE A 126 10.49 8.41 -3.24
N PHE A 127 10.48 9.64 -2.72
CA PHE A 127 11.07 9.93 -1.43
C PHE A 127 10.43 9.08 -0.31
N TYR A 128 9.10 9.10 -0.21
CA TYR A 128 8.38 8.34 0.83
C TYR A 128 8.70 6.84 0.77
N LEU A 129 8.67 6.25 -0.44
CA LEU A 129 8.96 4.83 -0.65
C LEU A 129 10.43 4.48 -0.36
N ASN A 130 11.38 5.34 -0.72
CA ASN A 130 12.79 5.13 -0.40
C ASN A 130 13.06 5.19 1.11
N VAL A 131 12.36 6.08 1.82
CA VAL A 131 12.42 6.13 3.29
C VAL A 131 11.85 4.86 3.92
N GLU A 132 10.71 4.36 3.45
CA GLU A 132 10.15 3.08 3.93
C GLU A 132 11.10 1.91 3.66
N GLY A 133 11.68 1.84 2.46
CA GLY A 133 12.67 0.83 2.12
C GLY A 133 13.93 0.91 2.99
N TRP A 134 14.40 2.13 3.28
CA TRP A 134 15.51 2.35 4.19
C TRP A 134 15.18 1.95 5.63
N ARG A 135 14.00 2.30 6.14
CA ARG A 135 13.52 1.93 7.49
C ARG A 135 13.57 0.41 7.66
N VAL A 136 12.96 -0.33 6.74
CA VAL A 136 12.96 -1.81 6.78
C VAL A 136 14.39 -2.38 6.70
N SER A 137 15.23 -1.82 5.82
CA SER A 137 16.64 -2.24 5.72
C SER A 137 17.42 -1.96 7.00
N ALA A 138 17.19 -0.81 7.64
CA ALA A 138 17.81 -0.42 8.89
C ALA A 138 17.38 -1.35 10.04
N GLU A 139 16.09 -1.62 10.19
CA GLU A 139 15.54 -2.55 11.19
C GLU A 139 16.16 -3.94 11.05
N GLN A 140 16.25 -4.45 9.82
CA GLN A 140 16.86 -5.76 9.54
C GLN A 140 18.35 -5.78 9.90
N GLN A 141 19.12 -4.77 9.47
CA GLN A 141 20.55 -4.69 9.76
C GLN A 141 20.84 -4.57 11.27
N ILE A 142 20.02 -3.82 12.01
CA ILE A 142 20.13 -3.68 13.46
C ILE A 142 19.83 -5.01 14.15
N SER A 143 18.73 -5.67 13.78
CA SER A 143 18.34 -6.99 14.30
C SER A 143 19.43 -8.04 14.06
N ASP A 144 20.01 -8.09 12.86
CA ASP A 144 21.10 -9.01 12.52
C ASP A 144 22.35 -8.75 13.35
N MET A 145 22.70 -7.48 13.59
CA MET A 145 23.81 -7.11 14.47
C MET A 145 23.58 -7.53 15.93
N GLU A 146 22.36 -7.41 16.45
CA GLU A 146 22.01 -7.84 17.80
C GLU A 146 22.07 -9.37 17.94
N LEU A 147 21.55 -10.09 16.95
CA LEU A 147 21.63 -11.55 16.87
C LEU A 147 23.08 -12.05 16.81
N GLN A 148 23.95 -11.36 16.06
CA GLN A 148 25.39 -11.67 16.02
C GLN A 148 26.05 -11.46 17.40
N LYS A 149 25.77 -10.34 18.08
CA LYS A 149 26.30 -10.08 19.43
C LYS A 149 25.87 -11.15 20.44
N LEU A 150 24.63 -11.64 20.35
CA LEU A 150 24.13 -12.71 21.21
C LEU A 150 24.81 -14.05 20.91
N LYS A 151 25.04 -14.37 19.63
CA LYS A 151 25.68 -15.63 19.19
C LYS A 151 27.18 -15.66 19.48
N SER A 152 27.86 -14.51 19.47
CA SER A 152 29.30 -14.39 19.73
C SER A 152 29.68 -14.46 21.22
N GLY A 153 28.71 -14.72 22.12
CA GLY A 153 28.97 -15.26 23.45
C GLY A 153 29.96 -14.46 24.31
N GLY A 154 29.59 -13.25 24.73
CA GLY A 154 30.07 -12.65 25.99
C GLY A 154 31.57 -12.57 26.24
N ASP A 155 32.45 -12.59 25.23
CA ASP A 155 33.88 -12.40 25.48
C ASP A 155 34.19 -10.90 25.56
N GLY A 156 34.11 -10.38 26.79
CA GLY A 156 34.31 -8.99 27.16
C GLY A 156 35.75 -8.51 27.03
N ARG A 157 36.36 -8.64 25.84
CA ARG A 157 37.70 -8.13 25.54
C ARG A 157 37.76 -7.37 24.22
N GLN A 158 37.59 -6.05 24.38
CA GLN A 158 38.06 -4.94 23.52
C GLN A 158 37.44 -4.84 22.11
N SER A 159 36.80 -3.73 21.74
CA SER A 159 37.48 -2.43 21.67
C SER A 159 36.56 -1.25 22.03
N LYS A 160 36.90 -0.53 23.10
CA LYS A 160 36.60 0.90 23.30
C LYS A 160 37.48 1.74 22.35
N GLY A 161 37.46 1.41 21.07
CA GLY A 161 38.20 2.08 20.01
C GLY A 161 37.28 2.18 18.80
N GLN A 162 37.19 3.38 18.23
CA GLN A 162 36.38 3.73 17.07
C GLN A 162 36.77 2.90 15.84
N ILE A 163 36.36 1.65 15.77
CA ILE A 163 36.32 0.93 14.49
C ILE A 163 34.91 1.19 13.95
N PRO A 164 34.77 1.96 12.85
CA PRO A 164 33.48 2.13 12.20
C PRO A 164 32.92 0.75 11.91
N ASN A 165 31.75 0.45 12.48
CA ASN A 165 31.06 -0.76 12.10
C ASN A 165 30.60 -0.56 10.65
N PRO A 166 31.09 -1.35 9.68
CA PRO A 166 30.80 -1.14 8.26
C PRO A 166 29.29 -1.11 7.99
N THR A 167 28.49 -1.86 8.75
CA THR A 167 27.03 -1.82 8.68
C THR A 167 26.46 -0.45 9.04
N LEU A 168 26.96 0.18 10.12
CA LEU A 168 26.50 1.51 10.54
C LEU A 168 26.88 2.60 9.54
N GLU A 169 28.05 2.50 8.92
CA GLU A 169 28.46 3.43 7.87
C GLU A 169 27.62 3.25 6.60
N ASN A 170 27.33 2.01 6.19
CA ASN A 170 26.41 1.75 5.08
C ASN A 170 25.02 2.34 5.31
N MET A 171 24.49 2.23 6.54
CA MET A 171 23.20 2.85 6.90
C MET A 171 23.24 4.38 6.78
N LYS A 172 24.34 5.01 7.22
CA LYS A 172 24.56 6.46 7.08
C LYS A 172 24.66 6.89 5.63
N GLU A 173 25.44 6.18 4.84
CA GLU A 173 25.61 6.45 3.41
C GLU A 173 24.28 6.34 2.66
N ALA A 174 23.49 5.29 2.95
CA ALA A 174 22.16 5.13 2.37
C ALA A 174 21.20 6.27 2.78
N ALA A 175 21.19 6.65 4.06
CA ALA A 175 20.38 7.78 4.54
C ALA A 175 20.81 9.10 3.90
N TYR A 176 22.12 9.33 3.80
CA TYR A 176 22.69 10.51 3.17
C TYR A 176 22.37 10.58 1.67
N SER A 177 22.38 9.45 0.97
CA SER A 177 21.98 9.34 -0.43
C SER A 177 20.52 9.77 -0.65
N ILE A 178 19.60 9.31 0.21
CA ILE A 178 18.19 9.73 0.17
C ILE A 178 18.07 11.24 0.40
N TYR A 179 18.79 11.78 1.39
CA TYR A 179 18.83 13.22 1.61
C TYR A 179 19.36 13.99 0.37
N GLU A 180 20.48 13.56 -0.21
CA GLU A 180 21.08 14.21 -1.38
C GLU A 180 20.15 14.21 -2.58
N GLN A 181 19.47 13.09 -2.83
CA GLN A 181 18.59 12.91 -3.99
C GLN A 181 17.33 13.78 -3.95
N TYR A 182 16.77 14.03 -2.76
CA TYR A 182 15.43 14.61 -2.63
C TYR A 182 15.39 15.94 -1.86
N LEU A 183 16.27 16.13 -0.88
CA LEU A 183 16.16 17.20 0.12
C LEU A 183 17.31 18.21 0.05
N SER A 184 18.47 17.82 -0.50
CA SER A 184 19.61 18.72 -0.64
C SER A 184 19.31 19.89 -1.56
N GLU A 185 20.06 20.98 -1.41
CA GLU A 185 19.97 22.14 -2.30
C GLU A 185 20.29 21.80 -3.77
N LYS A 186 21.00 20.69 -4.00
CA LYS A 186 21.39 20.20 -5.33
C LYS A 186 20.36 19.25 -5.95
N ALA A 187 19.36 18.82 -5.18
CA ALA A 187 18.33 17.89 -5.64
C ALA A 187 17.50 18.48 -6.79
N SER A 188 17.15 17.66 -7.77
CA SER A 188 16.33 18.06 -8.92
C SER A 188 15.38 16.93 -9.34
N PRO A 189 14.06 17.04 -9.05
CA PRO A 189 13.40 18.12 -8.32
C PRO A 189 13.62 18.02 -6.81
N ARG A 190 13.93 19.15 -6.15
CA ARG A 190 14.00 19.25 -4.69
C ARG A 190 12.58 19.31 -4.09
N LEU A 191 12.34 18.50 -3.07
CA LEU A 191 11.07 18.54 -2.34
C LEU A 191 10.95 19.84 -1.54
N LYS A 192 9.77 20.46 -1.59
CA LYS A 192 9.45 21.66 -0.82
C LYS A 192 8.93 21.26 0.56
N LEU A 193 9.84 21.18 1.53
CA LEU A 193 9.56 20.89 2.95
C LEU A 193 10.09 22.03 3.83
N ASP A 194 9.70 22.03 5.11
CA ASP A 194 10.27 22.97 6.09
C ASP A 194 11.77 22.70 6.28
N GLU A 195 12.59 23.73 6.03
CA GLU A 195 14.04 23.68 6.17
C GLU A 195 14.48 23.35 7.60
N MET A 196 13.69 23.66 8.63
CA MET A 196 13.98 23.28 10.01
C MET A 196 13.97 21.76 10.18
N VAL A 197 12.97 21.08 9.60
CA VAL A 197 12.82 19.62 9.67
C VAL A 197 13.93 18.92 8.88
N VAL A 198 14.28 19.45 7.68
CA VAL A 198 15.40 18.93 6.88
C VAL A 198 16.74 19.10 7.60
N LYS A 199 16.99 20.27 8.22
CA LYS A 199 18.23 20.51 8.99
C LYS A 199 18.35 19.59 10.20
N LYS A 200 17.24 19.30 10.90
CA LYS A 200 17.23 18.31 11.99
C LYS A 200 17.64 16.94 11.47
N LEU A 201 17.07 16.45 10.37
CA LEU A 201 17.46 15.17 9.77
C LEU A 201 18.97 15.12 9.48
N VAL A 202 19.52 16.14 8.83
CA VAL A 202 20.96 16.20 8.51
C VAL A 202 21.81 16.18 9.78
N PHE A 203 21.39 16.88 10.82
CA PHE A 203 22.07 16.82 12.12
C PHE A 203 22.04 15.41 12.69
N ARG A 204 20.87 14.74 12.71
CA ARG A 204 20.73 13.35 13.17
C ARG A 204 21.65 12.39 12.42
N ILE A 205 21.65 12.43 11.09
CA ILE A 205 22.52 11.56 10.25
C ILE A 205 24.01 11.73 10.61
N ARG A 206 24.43 12.95 10.95
CA ARG A 206 25.84 13.27 11.24
C ARG A 206 26.26 12.95 12.67
N SER A 207 25.38 13.16 13.66
CA SER A 207 25.75 13.09 15.09
C SER A 207 25.22 11.86 15.82
N GLU A 208 24.14 11.25 15.34
CA GLU A 208 23.49 10.12 16.03
C GLU A 208 24.01 8.77 15.54
N ILE A 209 23.78 7.74 16.36
CA ILE A 209 23.95 6.35 15.95
C ILE A 209 22.73 5.98 15.07
N PRO A 210 22.96 5.33 13.90
CA PRO A 210 21.87 4.86 13.03
C PRO A 210 20.79 4.09 13.77
N ASN A 211 19.55 4.48 13.52
CA ASN A 211 18.33 3.78 13.93
C ASN A 211 17.23 4.04 12.90
N GLU A 212 16.21 3.20 12.87
CA GLU A 212 15.11 3.19 11.90
C GLU A 212 14.23 4.45 11.90
N THR A 213 14.30 5.29 12.93
CA THR A 213 13.41 6.46 13.13
C THR A 213 13.96 7.78 12.60
N TRP A 214 15.12 7.77 11.92
CA TRP A 214 15.79 9.00 11.49
C TRP A 214 14.91 9.89 10.61
N PHE A 215 14.11 9.29 9.74
CA PHE A 215 13.27 10.01 8.79
C PHE A 215 11.84 10.31 9.28
N ASP A 216 11.43 9.85 10.47
CA ASP A 216 10.03 9.91 10.93
C ASP A 216 9.39 11.30 10.78
N GLU A 217 10.07 12.36 11.22
CA GLU A 217 9.56 13.74 11.16
C GLU A 217 9.40 14.23 9.70
N VAL A 218 10.40 13.98 8.85
CA VAL A 218 10.39 14.39 7.44
C VAL A 218 9.36 13.59 6.66
N GLN A 219 9.27 12.29 6.93
CA GLN A 219 8.34 11.39 6.28
C GLN A 219 6.90 11.71 6.66
N ALA A 220 6.61 12.00 7.93
CA ALA A 220 5.29 12.45 8.37
C ALA A 220 4.88 13.73 7.63
N THR A 221 5.80 14.69 7.49
CA THR A 221 5.55 15.92 6.72
C THR A 221 5.20 15.61 5.26
N VAL A 222 5.91 14.67 4.61
CA VAL A 222 5.60 14.27 3.23
C VAL A 222 4.26 13.54 3.14
N TYR A 223 3.97 12.65 4.08
CA TYR A 223 2.70 11.93 4.15
C TYR A 223 1.51 12.89 4.29
N GLU A 224 1.61 13.87 5.20
CA GLU A 224 0.59 14.91 5.37
C GLU A 224 0.35 15.72 4.11
N LYS A 225 1.42 16.07 3.38
CA LYS A 225 1.29 16.76 2.09
C LYS A 225 0.57 15.87 1.08
N LEU A 226 1.04 14.64 0.87
CA LEU A 226 0.44 13.67 -0.06
C LEU A 226 -1.06 13.47 0.22
N GLN A 227 -1.44 13.41 1.50
CA GLN A 227 -2.81 13.21 1.96
C GLN A 227 -3.71 14.44 1.72
N ASN A 228 -3.22 15.65 2.03
CA ASN A 228 -4.07 16.83 2.22
C ASN A 228 -3.94 17.90 1.13
N GLU A 229 -2.84 17.95 0.37
CA GLU A 229 -2.70 18.96 -0.68
C GLU A 229 -3.58 18.64 -1.89
N GLU A 230 -4.40 19.60 -2.31
CA GLU A 230 -5.39 19.44 -3.40
C GLU A 230 -4.83 18.83 -4.69
N ARG A 231 -3.57 19.11 -5.03
CA ARG A 231 -2.94 18.58 -6.25
C ARG A 231 -2.54 17.10 -6.14
N PHE A 232 -2.43 16.52 -4.94
CA PHE A 232 -1.96 15.15 -4.71
C PHE A 232 -3.14 14.18 -4.58
N LEU A 233 -3.34 13.53 -3.43
CA LEU A 233 -4.39 12.52 -3.27
C LEU A 233 -5.82 13.06 -3.54
N PRO A 234 -6.22 14.25 -3.06
CA PRO A 234 -7.52 14.83 -3.41
C PRO A 234 -7.70 15.00 -4.92
N GLY A 235 -6.70 15.54 -5.61
CA GLY A 235 -6.71 15.72 -7.07
C GLY A 235 -6.72 14.39 -7.80
N PHE A 236 -5.96 13.39 -7.32
CA PHE A 236 -6.00 12.03 -7.85
C PHE A 236 -7.41 11.46 -7.75
N ARG A 237 -8.09 11.59 -6.61
CA ARG A 237 -9.48 11.12 -6.42
C ARG A 237 -10.47 11.78 -7.38
N GLY A 238 -10.19 12.99 -7.85
CA GLY A 238 -10.96 13.69 -8.87
C GLY A 238 -10.61 13.34 -10.32
N SER A 239 -9.63 12.46 -10.55
CA SER A 239 -9.12 12.12 -11.88
C SER A 239 -9.78 10.89 -12.49
N VAL A 240 -9.78 10.80 -13.83
CA VAL A 240 -10.22 9.61 -14.57
C VAL A 240 -9.38 8.38 -14.20
N SER A 241 -8.09 8.56 -13.94
CA SER A 241 -7.18 7.48 -13.53
C SER A 241 -7.64 6.81 -12.23
N TYR A 242 -8.18 7.58 -11.28
CA TYR A 242 -8.72 7.02 -10.05
C TYR A 242 -10.03 6.27 -10.26
N VAL A 243 -10.89 6.73 -11.19
CA VAL A 243 -12.10 5.97 -11.56
C VAL A 243 -11.73 4.63 -12.18
N ARG A 244 -10.72 4.59 -13.05
CA ARG A 244 -10.17 3.35 -13.61
C ARG A 244 -9.62 2.44 -12.52
N LEU A 245 -8.85 2.98 -11.57
CA LEU A 245 -8.39 2.23 -10.41
C LEU A 245 -9.55 1.60 -9.63
N LEU A 246 -10.63 2.35 -9.37
CA LEU A 246 -11.79 1.81 -8.67
C LEU A 246 -12.52 0.74 -9.47
N ALA A 247 -12.66 0.92 -10.79
CA ALA A 247 -13.25 -0.08 -11.68
C ALA A 247 -12.43 -1.36 -11.63
N GLU A 248 -11.13 -1.18 -11.73
CA GLU A 248 -10.16 -2.23 -11.70
C GLU A 248 -10.25 -2.97 -10.36
N LEU A 249 -10.22 -2.30 -9.20
CA LEU A 249 -10.40 -2.91 -7.88
C LEU A 249 -11.82 -3.45 -7.59
N ASP A 250 -12.76 -3.42 -8.54
CA ASP A 250 -14.17 -3.81 -8.33
C ASP A 250 -14.85 -3.01 -7.19
N LEU A 251 -14.48 -1.75 -7.05
CA LEU A 251 -14.98 -0.82 -6.02
C LEU A 251 -15.97 0.23 -6.57
N LEU A 252 -16.25 0.19 -7.88
CA LEU A 252 -17.36 0.96 -8.43
C LEU A 252 -18.68 0.31 -8.00
N LYS A 253 -19.56 1.10 -7.39
CA LYS A 253 -20.91 0.64 -7.10
C LYS A 253 -21.65 0.49 -8.43
N ASP A 254 -22.21 -0.69 -8.65
CA ASP A 254 -23.08 -0.94 -9.79
C ASP A 254 -24.29 0.01 -9.70
N PRO A 255 -24.56 0.85 -10.72
CA PRO A 255 -25.72 1.76 -10.73
C PRO A 255 -27.05 1.01 -10.62
N SER A 256 -27.06 -0.30 -10.83
CA SER A 256 -28.23 -1.17 -10.63
C SER A 256 -28.62 -1.41 -9.16
N SER A 257 -27.76 -1.06 -8.18
CA SER A 257 -28.04 -1.24 -6.74
C SER A 257 -28.96 -0.17 -6.11
N ARG A 258 -29.55 0.73 -6.91
CA ARG A 258 -30.53 1.75 -6.46
C ARG A 258 -31.96 1.52 -6.94
N SER A 259 -32.28 0.31 -7.41
CA SER A 259 -33.66 -0.06 -7.77
C SER A 259 -34.10 -1.22 -6.90
N ASP A 260 -34.47 -0.92 -5.64
CA ASP A 260 -35.48 -1.62 -4.83
C ASP A 260 -35.76 -0.80 -3.56
#